data_AF-A0A150P594-F1
#
_entry.id   AF-A0A150P594-F1
#
_cell.length_a   1.000
_cell.length_b   1.000
_cell.length_c   1.000
_cell.angle_alpha   90.00
_cell.angle_beta   90.00
_cell.angle_gamma   90.00
#
_symmetry.space_group_name_H-M   'P 1'
#
loop_
_entity.id
_entity.type
_entity.pdbx_description
1 polymer ?
#
loop_
_entity_poly.entity_id
_entity_poly.type
_entity_poly.pdbx_seq_one_letter_code
_entity_poly.pdbx_strand_id
1 'polypeptide(L)'
;MEDDEPAFRGGTGALAGSTSYRVSGDAQGGARPPRRTETDRAPAVIARMDKGVHSRATEPQMSAPGPREQMQHRFDQGDFGGALVLAEGLLEENPKDWMARQYADSCVETLRQMYQSRLGDGSRVLRLAVPPDQLRSLNLDHRAGFLLSCIDGYSSIDEILDVSGMQTLEALRLLYELVQEGIVCGV
;
A
#
# COMPACT_ATOMS: atom_id res chain seq x y z
N MET A 1 -64.52 -3.67 -12.07
CA MET A 1 -63.40 -2.95 -12.70
C MET A 1 -62.27 -2.95 -11.70
N GLU A 2 -61.73 -4.13 -11.38
CA GLU A 2 -60.78 -4.92 -12.20
C GLU A 2 -59.50 -4.12 -12.47
N ASP A 3 -58.44 -4.49 -11.76
CA ASP A 3 -57.20 -5.12 -12.30
C ASP A 3 -56.28 -5.38 -11.08
N ASP A 4 -56.23 -6.59 -10.53
CA ASP A 4 -55.39 -7.74 -10.95
C ASP A 4 -53.89 -7.47 -10.77
N GLU A 5 -53.39 -7.71 -9.55
CA GLU A 5 -51.95 -7.83 -9.26
C GLU A 5 -51.63 -9.33 -9.07
N PRO A 6 -50.84 -9.96 -9.97
CA PRO A 6 -50.65 -11.40 -9.94
C PRO A 6 -49.60 -11.86 -8.92
N ALA A 7 -49.98 -12.90 -8.19
CA ALA A 7 -49.15 -13.69 -7.31
C ALA A 7 -47.98 -14.37 -8.06
N PHE A 8 -46.74 -14.14 -7.63
CA PHE A 8 -45.59 -14.95 -8.04
C PHE A 8 -45.35 -16.08 -7.03
N ARG A 9 -45.74 -17.29 -7.42
CA ARG A 9 -45.54 -18.54 -6.69
C ARG A 9 -44.49 -19.38 -7.45
N GLY A 10 -43.44 -19.82 -6.76
CA GLY A 10 -42.79 -21.11 -7.01
C GLY A 10 -41.46 -21.12 -7.77
N GLY A 11 -40.64 -22.12 -7.43
CA GLY A 11 -39.50 -22.61 -8.21
C GLY A 11 -38.18 -22.63 -7.42
N THR A 12 -37.96 -23.58 -6.50
CA THR A 12 -37.24 -24.86 -6.71
C THR A 12 -35.95 -24.78 -7.54
N GLY A 13 -34.83 -25.22 -6.97
CA GLY A 13 -33.64 -25.60 -7.74
C GLY A 13 -32.37 -25.77 -6.92
N ALA A 14 -32.20 -26.94 -6.31
CA ALA A 14 -30.90 -27.44 -5.84
C ALA A 14 -29.96 -27.69 -7.02
N LEU A 15 -28.66 -27.39 -6.86
CA LEU A 15 -27.45 -28.05 -7.46
C LEU A 15 -26.25 -27.61 -6.56
N ALA A 16 -25.56 -28.42 -5.76
CA ALA A 16 -24.81 -29.66 -5.99
C ALA A 16 -23.67 -29.53 -7.02
N GLY A 17 -22.42 -29.66 -6.55
CA GLY A 17 -21.20 -29.77 -7.39
C GLY A 17 -20.01 -28.99 -6.81
N SER A 18 -19.24 -29.53 -5.85
CA SER A 18 -18.11 -30.46 -6.04
C SER A 18 -16.88 -29.83 -6.69
N THR A 19 -15.79 -29.64 -5.92
CA THR A 19 -14.44 -30.15 -6.22
C THR A 19 -13.43 -29.58 -5.22
N SER A 20 -13.10 -30.39 -4.21
CA SER A 20 -11.90 -30.21 -3.40
C SER A 20 -10.77 -30.98 -4.08
N TYR A 21 -9.75 -30.28 -4.56
CA TYR A 21 -8.54 -30.92 -5.04
C TYR A 21 -7.74 -31.45 -3.83
N ARG A 22 -7.37 -32.74 -3.89
CA ARG A 22 -6.38 -33.31 -2.98
C ARG A 22 -5.04 -33.35 -3.70
N VAL A 23 -4.01 -32.81 -3.05
CA VAL A 23 -2.62 -32.93 -3.48
C VAL A 23 -2.12 -34.32 -3.10
N SER A 24 -1.72 -35.10 -4.11
CA SER A 24 -1.02 -36.36 -3.93
C SER A 24 0.45 -36.08 -3.62
N GLY A 25 0.97 -36.78 -2.62
CA GLY A 25 2.39 -36.76 -2.28
C GLY A 25 3.24 -37.62 -3.21
N ASP A 26 4.55 -37.44 -3.09
CA ASP A 26 5.49 -38.54 -3.27
C ASP A 26 6.57 -38.46 -2.19
N ALA A 27 6.91 -39.63 -1.68
CA ALA A 27 7.86 -39.87 -0.61
C ALA A 27 9.04 -40.67 -1.18
N GLN A 28 10.26 -40.22 -0.89
CA GLN A 28 11.47 -41.05 -0.83
C GLN A 28 12.56 -40.22 -0.14
N GLY A 29 13.19 -40.62 0.97
CA GLY A 29 13.47 -41.97 1.45
C GLY A 29 14.88 -42.37 1.04
N GLY A 30 15.92 -41.80 1.67
CA GLY A 30 17.32 -42.15 1.41
C GLY A 30 18.20 -41.92 2.64
N ALA A 31 18.89 -42.98 3.08
CA ALA A 31 19.48 -43.15 4.40
C ALA A 31 20.92 -42.57 4.59
N ARG A 32 21.24 -42.29 5.87
CA ARG A 32 22.55 -42.09 6.56
C ARG A 32 23.55 -43.26 6.36
N PRO A 33 24.80 -43.27 6.92
CA PRO A 33 25.79 -42.24 7.39
C PRO A 33 27.26 -42.66 6.96
N PRO A 34 28.42 -42.48 7.69
CA PRO A 34 28.88 -41.56 8.76
C PRO A 34 30.29 -40.90 8.58
N ARG A 35 30.56 -39.88 9.44
CA ARG A 35 31.83 -39.45 10.11
C ARG A 35 33.14 -39.28 9.33
N ARG A 36 33.76 -38.08 9.47
CA ARG A 36 35.21 -37.95 9.69
C ARG A 36 35.54 -36.89 10.75
N THR A 37 36.67 -37.15 11.37
CA THR A 37 37.12 -36.84 12.72
C THR A 37 37.80 -35.48 12.83
N GLU A 38 37.57 -34.83 13.97
CA GLU A 38 38.49 -33.96 14.71
C GLU A 38 39.97 -34.35 14.56
N THR A 39 40.88 -33.37 14.41
CA THR A 39 42.24 -33.35 15.00
C THR A 39 42.90 -31.98 14.80
N ASP A 40 43.06 -31.27 15.92
CA ASP A 40 44.26 -30.52 16.35
C ASP A 40 44.69 -29.21 15.64
N ARG A 41 44.51 -28.07 16.36
CA ARG A 41 45.64 -27.40 17.04
C ARG A 41 45.18 -26.32 18.02
N ALA A 42 45.51 -26.53 19.29
CA ALA A 42 45.43 -25.61 20.44
C ALA A 42 46.57 -24.55 20.43
N PRO A 43 46.84 -23.73 21.48
CA PRO A 43 46.13 -23.50 22.75
C PRO A 43 46.00 -21.99 23.16
N ALA A 44 45.38 -21.82 24.33
CA ALA A 44 45.09 -20.63 25.12
C ALA A 44 46.23 -19.62 25.35
N VAL A 45 45.87 -18.33 25.52
CA VAL A 45 46.46 -17.48 26.57
C VAL A 45 45.42 -16.51 27.12
N ILE A 46 45.17 -16.63 28.42
CA ILE A 46 44.44 -15.68 29.25
C ILE A 46 45.42 -14.55 29.57
N ALA A 47 45.18 -13.32 29.09
CA ALA A 47 45.90 -12.14 29.53
C ALA A 47 44.93 -11.19 30.23
N ARG A 48 45.21 -10.96 31.50
CA ARG A 48 44.45 -10.13 32.42
C ARG A 48 45.06 -8.73 32.42
N MET A 49 44.18 -7.73 32.44
CA MET A 49 44.39 -6.33 32.88
C MET A 49 45.35 -5.45 32.07
N ASP A 50 44.81 -4.35 31.53
CA ASP A 50 45.31 -3.02 31.90
C ASP A 50 44.17 -1.99 31.88
N LYS A 51 44.10 -1.20 32.95
CA LYS A 51 43.10 -0.18 33.21
C LYS A 51 43.62 1.13 32.59
N GLY A 52 43.60 1.20 31.27
CA GLY A 52 43.95 2.41 30.52
C GLY A 52 42.79 3.40 30.51
N VAL A 53 42.89 4.44 31.35
CA VAL A 53 42.07 5.64 31.23
C VAL A 53 42.51 6.35 29.94
N HIS A 54 41.88 5.98 28.83
CA HIS A 54 41.99 6.74 27.60
C HIS A 54 40.67 7.44 27.42
N SER A 55 40.70 8.73 27.73
CA SER A 55 39.78 9.76 27.29
C SER A 55 39.55 9.61 25.80
N ARG A 56 38.61 8.73 25.44
CA ARG A 56 38.06 8.69 24.11
C ARG A 56 37.18 9.93 24.05
N ALA A 57 37.72 10.98 23.44
CA ALA A 57 36.92 12.01 22.81
C ALA A 57 35.71 11.29 22.20
N THR A 58 34.53 11.52 22.77
CA THR A 58 33.30 11.09 22.13
C THR A 58 33.22 11.91 20.87
N GLU A 59 33.81 11.35 19.82
CA GLU A 59 33.48 11.56 18.42
C GLU A 59 31.98 11.91 18.40
N PRO A 60 31.57 13.08 17.89
CA PRO A 60 30.15 13.36 17.73
C PRO A 60 29.62 12.20 16.90
N GLN A 61 28.86 11.32 17.55
CA GLN A 61 28.12 10.31 16.84
C GLN A 61 27.24 11.13 15.91
N MET A 62 27.56 11.13 14.62
CA MET A 62 26.58 11.40 13.57
C MET A 62 25.54 10.29 13.75
N SER A 63 24.69 10.48 14.76
CA SER A 63 23.47 9.74 14.94
C SER A 63 22.81 9.83 13.59
N ALA A 64 22.53 8.68 12.97
CA ALA A 64 21.67 8.65 11.80
C ALA A 64 20.50 9.61 12.10
N PRO A 65 20.21 10.57 11.21
CA PRO A 65 19.22 11.61 11.49
C PRO A 65 17.99 10.93 12.07
N GLY A 66 17.48 11.45 13.19
CA GLY A 66 16.35 10.80 13.85
C GLY A 66 15.20 10.61 12.84
N PRO A 67 14.29 9.65 13.03
CA PRO A 67 13.16 9.43 12.11
C PRO A 67 12.39 10.74 11.81
N ARG A 68 12.36 11.68 12.76
CA ARG A 68 11.84 13.04 12.59
C ARG A 68 12.67 13.93 11.66
N GLU A 69 14.00 13.91 11.78
CA GLU A 69 14.90 14.66 10.88
C GLU A 69 14.87 14.08 9.47
N GLN A 70 14.77 12.75 9.32
CA GLN A 70 14.60 12.09 8.03
C GLN A 70 13.28 12.50 7.36
N MET A 71 12.17 12.53 8.11
CA MET A 71 10.87 13.02 7.63
C MET A 71 10.99 14.47 7.12
N GLN A 72 11.58 15.36 7.92
CA GLN A 72 11.74 16.77 7.56
C GLN A 72 12.64 16.96 6.34
N HIS A 73 13.71 16.18 6.22
CA HIS A 73 14.59 16.20 5.06
C HIS A 73 13.88 15.76 3.78
N ARG A 74 13.03 14.73 3.84
CA ARG A 74 12.20 14.29 2.69
C ARG A 74 11.17 15.35 2.30
N PHE A 75 10.56 16.00 3.28
CA PHE A 75 9.63 17.10 3.05
C PHE A 75 10.31 18.28 2.33
N ASP A 76 11.51 18.67 2.77
CA ASP A 76 12.32 19.73 2.14
C ASP A 76 12.72 19.37 0.69
N GLN A 77 13.00 18.09 0.43
CA GLN A 77 13.28 17.59 -0.91
C GLN A 77 12.05 17.46 -1.82
N GLY A 78 10.84 17.75 -1.31
CA GLY A 78 9.58 17.60 -2.05
C GLY A 78 9.12 16.15 -2.22
N ASP A 79 9.72 15.20 -1.50
CA ASP A 79 9.31 13.80 -1.46
C ASP A 79 8.18 13.61 -0.44
N PHE A 80 7.02 14.24 -0.69
CA PHE A 80 5.89 14.26 0.24
C PHE A 80 5.31 12.86 0.52
N GLY A 81 5.42 11.93 -0.44
CA GLY A 81 5.00 10.54 -0.26
C GLY A 81 5.87 9.80 0.76
N GLY A 82 7.19 9.89 0.64
CA GLY A 82 8.11 9.31 1.60
C GLY A 82 8.04 9.99 2.97
N ALA A 83 7.86 11.31 3.00
CA ALA A 83 7.65 12.07 4.23
C ALA A 83 6.37 11.65 4.97
N LEU A 84 5.26 11.44 4.24
CA LEU A 84 4.00 10.98 4.82
C LEU A 84 4.13 9.61 5.49
N VAL A 85 4.76 8.64 4.82
CA VAL A 85 4.97 7.29 5.38
C VAL A 85 5.77 7.34 6.69
N LEU A 86 6.81 8.19 6.74
CA LEU A 86 7.59 8.39 7.97
C LEU A 86 6.77 9.08 9.07
N ALA A 87 5.94 10.05 8.71
CA ALA A 87 5.05 10.74 9.65
C ALA A 87 3.98 9.80 10.22
N GLU A 88 3.38 8.94 9.40
CA GLU A 88 2.41 7.94 9.82
C GLU A 88 3.06 6.89 10.74
N GLY A 89 4.24 6.38 10.40
CA GLY A 89 4.97 5.45 11.28
C GLY A 89 5.29 6.06 12.65
N LEU A 90 5.66 7.34 12.70
CA LEU A 90 5.86 8.06 13.96
C LEU A 90 4.58 8.22 14.78
N LEU A 91 3.42 8.40 14.13
CA LEU A 91 2.12 8.48 14.79
C LEU A 91 1.63 7.11 15.28
N GLU A 92 1.99 6.02 14.60
CA GLU A 92 1.74 4.66 15.08
C GLU A 92 2.51 4.38 16.37
N GLU A 93 3.77 4.80 16.46
CA GLU A 93 4.57 4.68 17.68
C GLU A 93 4.13 5.68 18.77
N ASN A 94 3.81 6.91 18.38
CA ASN A 94 3.47 8.01 19.29
C ASN A 94 2.28 8.83 18.75
N PRO A 95 1.03 8.44 19.05
CA PRO A 95 -0.17 9.12 18.52
C PRO A 95 -0.38 10.54 19.08
N LYS A 96 0.35 10.93 20.12
CA LYS A 96 0.32 12.30 20.71
C LYS A 96 1.41 13.22 20.13
N ASP A 97 2.17 12.77 19.16
CA ASP A 97 3.19 13.60 18.50
C ASP A 97 2.49 14.62 17.57
N TRP A 98 2.34 15.84 18.08
CA TRP A 98 1.69 16.93 17.35
C TRP A 98 2.46 17.31 16.08
N MET A 99 3.78 17.17 16.09
CA MET A 99 4.65 17.58 14.99
C MET A 99 4.51 16.58 13.84
N ALA A 100 4.59 15.28 14.12
CA ALA A 100 4.32 14.24 13.12
C ALA A 100 2.92 14.39 12.50
N ARG A 101 1.91 14.74 13.31
CA ARG A 101 0.55 15.00 12.82
C ARG A 101 0.48 16.19 11.86
N GLN A 102 1.15 17.29 12.19
CA GLN A 102 1.19 18.48 11.33
C GLN A 102 1.90 18.20 10.00
N TYR A 103 3.01 17.45 10.03
CA TYR A 103 3.70 17.05 8.81
C TYR A 103 2.85 16.10 7.96
N ALA A 104 2.19 15.11 8.56
CA ALA A 104 1.29 14.21 7.83
C ALA A 104 0.16 14.98 7.13
N ASP A 105 -0.52 15.88 7.85
CA ASP A 105 -1.59 16.72 7.30
C ASP A 105 -1.09 17.59 6.14
N SER A 106 0.07 18.24 6.32
CA SER A 106 0.70 19.07 5.28
C SER A 106 1.10 18.25 4.05
N CYS A 107 1.62 17.02 4.23
CA CYS A 107 1.96 16.13 3.13
C CYS A 107 0.72 15.69 2.37
N VAL A 108 -0.35 15.31 3.09
CA VAL A 108 -1.63 14.88 2.49
C VAL A 108 -2.23 16.02 1.66
N GLU A 109 -2.29 17.22 2.21
CA GLU A 109 -2.82 18.41 1.51
C GLU A 109 -1.98 18.72 0.26
N THR A 110 -0.65 18.69 0.37
CA THR A 110 0.24 18.99 -0.76
C THR A 110 0.11 17.94 -1.88
N LEU A 111 0.08 16.65 -1.53
CA LEU A 111 -0.14 15.57 -2.49
C LEU A 111 -1.53 15.67 -3.13
N ARG A 112 -2.55 15.99 -2.35
CA ARG A 112 -3.92 16.22 -2.83
C ARG A 112 -3.94 17.31 -3.91
N GLN A 113 -3.34 18.46 -3.62
CA GLN A 113 -3.23 19.58 -4.56
C GLN A 113 -2.43 19.22 -5.81
N MET A 114 -1.34 18.47 -5.65
CA MET A 114 -0.52 18.00 -6.78
C MET A 114 -1.32 17.08 -7.70
N TYR A 115 -2.03 16.09 -7.15
CA TYR A 115 -2.85 15.18 -7.95
C TYR A 115 -4.03 15.90 -8.60
N GLN A 116 -4.73 16.77 -7.87
CA GLN A 116 -5.79 17.61 -8.44
C GLN A 116 -5.27 18.47 -9.61
N SER A 117 -4.13 19.15 -9.43
CA SER A 117 -3.53 19.97 -10.48
C SER A 117 -3.14 19.16 -11.72
N ARG A 118 -2.74 17.89 -11.55
CA ARG A 118 -2.42 16.98 -12.67
C ARG A 118 -3.65 16.42 -13.36
N LEU A 119 -4.69 16.09 -12.61
CA LEU A 119 -5.97 15.60 -13.14
C LEU A 119 -6.76 16.70 -13.84
N GLY A 120 -6.58 17.96 -13.42
CA GLY A 120 -7.21 19.13 -13.99
C GLY A 120 -8.34 19.66 -13.10
N ASP A 121 -9.27 20.38 -13.71
CA ASP A 121 -10.44 20.92 -13.01
C ASP A 121 -11.29 19.77 -12.46
N GLY A 122 -11.73 19.86 -11.19
CA GLY A 122 -12.56 18.85 -10.54
C GLY A 122 -13.91 18.60 -11.24
N SER A 123 -14.33 19.51 -12.11
CA SER A 123 -15.53 19.39 -12.95
C SER A 123 -15.28 18.57 -14.23
N ARG A 124 -14.06 18.08 -14.45
CA ARG A 124 -13.76 17.27 -15.63
C ARG A 124 -14.48 15.93 -15.53
N VAL A 125 -15.19 15.58 -16.60
CA VAL A 125 -15.89 14.31 -16.70
C VAL A 125 -14.92 13.21 -17.14
N LEU A 126 -14.87 12.14 -16.35
CA LEU A 126 -14.04 10.98 -16.65
C LEU A 126 -14.81 9.94 -17.45
N ARG A 127 -14.19 9.39 -18.49
CA ARG A 127 -14.73 8.30 -19.30
C ARG A 127 -13.78 7.13 -19.36
N LEU A 128 -14.36 5.93 -19.42
CA LEU A 128 -13.62 4.69 -19.55
C LEU A 128 -13.18 4.52 -21.02
N ALA A 129 -11.86 4.51 -21.25
CA ALA A 129 -11.26 4.53 -22.59
C ALA A 129 -11.05 3.12 -23.16
N VAL A 130 -10.97 2.11 -22.31
CA VAL A 130 -10.64 0.72 -22.65
C VAL A 130 -11.84 -0.20 -22.46
N PRO A 131 -11.95 -1.31 -23.21
CA PRO A 131 -13.04 -2.28 -23.01
C PRO A 131 -12.88 -3.07 -21.70
N PRO A 132 -13.98 -3.56 -21.10
CA PRO A 132 -13.96 -4.31 -19.83
C PRO A 132 -13.15 -5.60 -19.87
N ASP A 133 -12.90 -6.15 -21.07
CA ASP A 133 -12.03 -7.33 -21.25
C ASP A 133 -10.56 -6.99 -20.94
N GLN A 134 -10.12 -5.79 -21.33
CA GLN A 134 -8.78 -5.29 -21.03
C GLN A 134 -8.64 -4.92 -19.55
N LEU A 135 -9.71 -4.43 -18.89
CA LEU A 135 -9.72 -4.22 -17.43
C LEU A 135 -9.45 -5.51 -16.66
N ARG A 136 -10.03 -6.64 -17.08
CA ARG A 136 -9.79 -7.94 -16.42
C ARG A 136 -8.37 -8.45 -16.59
N SER A 137 -7.68 -8.02 -17.65
CA SER A 137 -6.27 -8.35 -17.87
C SER A 137 -5.31 -7.48 -17.04
N LEU A 138 -5.79 -6.32 -16.58
CA LEU A 138 -5.06 -5.44 -15.68
C LEU A 138 -5.25 -5.94 -14.24
N ASN A 139 -4.14 -6.05 -13.51
CA ASN A 139 -4.12 -6.59 -12.15
C ASN A 139 -4.56 -5.50 -11.14
N LEU A 140 -5.78 -4.98 -11.33
CA LEU A 140 -6.34 -3.86 -10.58
C LEU A 140 -6.63 -4.26 -9.13
N ASP A 141 -6.32 -3.36 -8.20
CA ASP A 141 -6.72 -3.51 -6.80
C ASP A 141 -8.24 -3.41 -6.66
N HIS A 142 -8.82 -4.07 -5.65
CA HIS A 142 -10.26 -4.04 -5.39
C HIS A 142 -10.80 -2.62 -5.24
N ARG A 143 -10.01 -1.72 -4.66
CA ARG A 143 -10.34 -0.29 -4.52
C ARG A 143 -10.39 0.41 -5.88
N ALA A 144 -9.43 0.14 -6.76
CA ALA A 144 -9.41 0.69 -8.10
C ALA A 144 -10.60 0.19 -8.93
N GLY A 145 -10.94 -1.09 -8.81
CA GLY A 145 -12.13 -1.68 -9.45
C GLY A 145 -13.45 -1.06 -8.99
N PHE A 146 -13.58 -0.75 -7.69
CA PHE A 146 -14.72 -0.01 -7.16
C PHE A 146 -14.78 1.41 -7.73
N LEU A 147 -13.65 2.12 -7.74
CA LEU A 147 -13.58 3.48 -8.23
C LEU A 147 -13.91 3.57 -9.73
N LEU A 148 -13.48 2.58 -10.51
CA LEU A 148 -13.89 2.41 -11.92
C LEU A 148 -15.40 2.19 -12.08
N SER A 149 -16.04 1.51 -11.13
CA SER A 149 -17.49 1.30 -11.13
C SER A 149 -18.28 2.58 -10.90
N CYS A 150 -17.67 3.61 -10.31
CA CYS A 150 -18.24 4.95 -10.17
C CYS A 150 -18.05 5.82 -11.43
N ILE A 151 -17.25 5.37 -12.41
CA ILE A 151 -16.99 6.11 -13.65
C ILE A 151 -18.05 5.70 -14.69
N ASP A 152 -19.20 6.36 -14.61
CA ASP A 152 -20.32 6.14 -15.55
C ASP A 152 -20.16 6.90 -16.89
N GLY A 153 -19.11 7.72 -17.03
CA GLY A 153 -18.85 8.54 -18.22
C GLY A 153 -19.54 9.91 -18.24
N TYR A 154 -20.27 10.23 -17.16
CA TYR A 154 -20.97 11.50 -16.95
C TYR A 154 -20.57 12.19 -15.64
N SER A 155 -20.06 11.44 -14.68
CA SER A 155 -19.64 11.94 -13.37
C SER A 155 -18.33 12.72 -13.47
N SER A 156 -18.30 13.86 -12.79
CA SER A 156 -17.10 14.69 -12.64
C SER A 156 -16.13 14.05 -11.64
N ILE A 157 -14.85 14.47 -11.65
CA ILE A 157 -13.87 14.02 -10.65
C ILE A 157 -14.40 14.26 -9.22
N ASP A 158 -14.96 15.44 -8.95
CA ASP A 158 -15.49 15.78 -7.62
C ASP A 158 -16.65 14.86 -7.19
N GLU A 159 -17.56 14.56 -8.11
CA GLU A 159 -18.67 13.63 -7.86
C GLU A 159 -18.18 12.20 -7.61
N ILE A 160 -17.18 11.73 -8.37
CA ILE A 160 -16.58 10.41 -8.17
C ILE A 160 -15.90 10.34 -6.80
N LEU A 161 -15.22 11.41 -6.37
CA LEU A 161 -14.60 11.49 -5.05
C LEU A 161 -15.66 11.44 -3.94
N ASP A 162 -16.76 12.17 -4.09
CA ASP A 162 -17.88 12.20 -3.12
C ASP A 162 -18.57 10.82 -3.00
N VAL A 163 -18.90 10.19 -4.13
CA VAL A 163 -19.59 8.90 -4.18
C VAL A 163 -18.71 7.75 -3.68
N SER A 164 -17.38 7.81 -3.89
CA SER A 164 -16.50 6.72 -3.51
C SER A 164 -16.48 6.43 -2.00
N GLY A 165 -16.75 7.45 -1.17
CA GLY A 165 -16.62 7.36 0.29
C GLY A 165 -15.19 7.03 0.78
N MET A 166 -14.20 7.06 -0.12
CA MET A 166 -12.80 6.79 0.18
C MET A 166 -12.08 8.04 0.66
N GLN A 167 -10.89 7.87 1.27
CA GLN A 167 -10.04 9.03 1.57
C GLN A 167 -9.69 9.75 0.26
N THR A 168 -9.91 11.06 0.23
CA THR A 168 -9.75 11.89 -0.98
C THR A 168 -8.39 11.72 -1.64
N LEU A 169 -7.31 11.65 -0.84
CA LEU A 169 -5.95 11.45 -1.35
C LEU A 169 -5.80 10.10 -2.07
N GLU A 170 -6.29 9.03 -1.46
CA GLU A 170 -6.22 7.68 -2.04
C GLU A 170 -7.03 7.58 -3.33
N ALA A 171 -8.23 8.16 -3.33
CA ALA A 171 -9.08 8.20 -4.51
C ALA A 171 -8.44 9.00 -5.66
N LEU A 172 -7.86 10.17 -5.37
CA LEU A 172 -7.11 10.98 -6.35
C LEU A 172 -5.89 10.25 -6.89
N ARG A 173 -5.14 9.55 -6.03
CA ARG A 173 -3.98 8.76 -6.43
C ARG A 173 -4.39 7.63 -7.37
N LEU A 174 -5.44 6.88 -7.02
CA LEU A 174 -5.97 5.81 -7.88
C LEU A 174 -6.47 6.34 -9.22
N LEU A 175 -7.21 7.45 -9.22
CA LEU A 175 -7.65 8.13 -10.45
C LEU A 175 -6.47 8.54 -11.32
N TYR A 176 -5.43 9.11 -10.71
CA TYR A 176 -4.21 9.49 -11.43
C TYR A 176 -3.53 8.28 -12.08
N GLU A 177 -3.37 7.16 -11.36
CA GLU A 177 -2.80 5.94 -11.93
C GLU A 177 -3.64 5.41 -13.11
N LEU A 178 -4.97 5.39 -12.99
CA LEU A 178 -5.88 4.96 -14.06
C LEU A 178 -5.79 5.84 -15.32
N VAL A 179 -5.59 7.15 -15.14
CA VAL A 179 -5.36 8.08 -16.27
C VAL A 179 -3.99 7.85 -16.89
N GLN A 180 -2.96 7.60 -16.08
CA GLN A 180 -1.60 7.32 -16.55
C GLN A 180 -1.51 6.00 -17.33
N GLU A 181 -2.25 4.97 -16.92
CA GLU A 181 -2.36 3.71 -17.66
C GLU A 181 -3.23 3.82 -18.92
N GLY A 182 -3.88 4.97 -19.14
CA GLY A 182 -4.78 5.20 -20.28
C GLY A 182 -6.09 4.43 -20.20
N ILE A 183 -6.46 3.96 -19.01
CA ILE A 183 -7.73 3.25 -18.75
C ILE A 183 -8.88 4.25 -18.74
N VAL A 184 -8.62 5.45 -18.19
CA VAL A 184 -9.57 6.55 -18.07
C VAL A 184 -9.04 7.75 -18.86
N CYS A 185 -9.91 8.37 -19.65
CA CYS A 185 -9.64 9.63 -20.32
C CYS A 185 -10.60 10.70 -19.80
N GLY A 186 -10.07 11.87 -19.46
CA GLY A 186 -10.91 13.04 -19.26
C GLY A 186 -11.33 13.61 -20.60
N VAL A 187 -12.59 13.99 -20.71
CA VAL A 187 -13.14 14.72 -21.87
C VAL A 187 -12.96 16.22 -21.67
#